data_AF-C5I4C2-F1
#
_entry.id   AF-C5I4C2-F1
#
_cell.length_a   1.000
_cell.length_b   1.000
_cell.length_c   1.000
_cell.angle_alpha   90.00
_cell.angle_beta   90.00
_cell.angle_gamma   90.00
#
_symmetry.space_group_name_H-M   'P 1'
#
loop_
_entity.id
_entity.type
_entity.pdbx_description
1 polymer ?
#
loop_
_entity_poly.entity_id
_entity_poly.type
_entity_poly.pdbx_seq_one_letter_code
_entity_poly.pdbx_strand_id
1 'polypeptide(L)'
;TRQKAEEAKAKEAELTKKVEEAEKKVTEAKQKVDAEHAEEVAPQAKIAELEHEVQKLEKALKEIDESDSEDYVKEGLRAPLQFELDVKQAKLSKLEELSDKIDELDAEIAKLEKDVEDFKNSDGEQAGQYLAAAEEDLVAKKAELEKTEADLKKAVNEPEKPAEETPAPAPKPEQPAEQPKPAPAPQPEKPAEEPENPAPAPQPEKSADQQAEEDYARRSEEEYNRLTQQQPPKAEKPAPPPR
;
A
#
# COMPACT_ATOMS: atom_id res chain seq x y z
N THR A 1 58.47 -16.07 -44.85
CA THR A 1 57.93 -17.45 -44.76
C THR A 1 56.42 -17.39 -44.89
N ARG A 2 55.83 -18.28 -45.71
CA ARG A 2 54.37 -18.36 -45.94
C ARG A 2 53.58 -18.52 -44.64
N GLN A 3 54.15 -19.23 -43.66
CA GLN A 3 53.62 -19.37 -42.29
C GLN A 3 53.41 -18.04 -41.55
N LYS A 4 54.34 -17.07 -41.62
CA LYS A 4 54.21 -15.78 -40.92
C LYS A 4 53.06 -14.92 -41.46
N ALA A 5 52.74 -15.06 -42.75
CA ALA A 5 51.63 -14.35 -43.37
C ALA A 5 50.28 -15.00 -43.03
N GLU A 6 50.24 -16.32 -42.89
CA GLU A 6 49.05 -17.08 -42.48
C GLU A 6 48.71 -16.82 -41.00
N GLU A 7 49.73 -16.76 -40.15
CA GLU A 7 49.59 -16.47 -38.71
C GLU A 7 49.15 -15.02 -38.44
N ALA A 8 49.62 -14.07 -39.25
CA ALA A 8 49.13 -12.68 -39.22
C ALA A 8 47.67 -12.58 -39.65
N LYS A 9 47.27 -13.32 -40.69
CA LYS A 9 45.89 -13.35 -41.18
C LYS A 9 44.94 -14.04 -40.18
N ALA A 10 45.43 -15.06 -39.46
CA ALA A 10 44.69 -15.69 -38.38
C ALA A 10 44.49 -14.76 -37.17
N LYS A 11 45.53 -14.00 -36.79
CA LYS A 11 45.41 -12.97 -35.73
C LYS A 11 44.49 -11.82 -36.10
N GLU A 12 44.49 -11.40 -37.36
CA GLU A 12 43.61 -10.35 -37.86
C GLU A 12 42.14 -10.80 -37.88
N ALA A 13 41.88 -12.06 -38.25
CA ALA A 13 40.57 -12.69 -38.15
C ALA A 13 40.09 -12.88 -36.70
N GLU A 14 40.99 -13.16 -35.76
CA GLU A 14 40.66 -13.27 -34.34
C GLU A 14 40.34 -11.91 -33.71
N LEU A 15 41.11 -10.87 -34.07
CA LEU A 15 40.86 -9.50 -33.62
C LEU A 15 39.53 -8.96 -34.15
N THR A 16 39.23 -9.17 -35.43
CA THR A 16 37.93 -8.78 -36.01
C THR A 16 36.76 -9.48 -35.33
N LYS A 17 36.89 -10.77 -35.02
CA LYS A 17 35.86 -11.51 -34.26
C LYS A 17 35.68 -10.98 -32.83
N LYS A 18 36.77 -10.60 -32.15
CA LYS A 18 36.70 -9.99 -30.81
C LYS A 18 36.07 -8.59 -30.83
N VAL A 19 36.33 -7.80 -31.86
CA VAL A 19 35.71 -6.47 -32.02
C VAL A 19 34.21 -6.60 -32.28
N GLU A 20 33.78 -7.54 -33.14
CA GLU A 20 32.36 -7.80 -33.41
C GLU A 20 31.62 -8.29 -32.15
N GLU A 21 32.25 -9.16 -31.35
CA GLU A 21 31.69 -9.60 -30.07
C GLU A 21 31.59 -8.45 -29.04
N ALA A 22 32.58 -7.56 -29.01
CA ALA A 22 32.56 -6.38 -28.16
C ALA A 22 31.48 -5.38 -28.60
N GLU A 23 31.30 -5.13 -29.90
CA GLU A 23 30.20 -4.28 -30.43
C GLU A 23 28.82 -4.86 -30.09
N LYS A 24 28.65 -6.18 -30.18
CA LYS A 24 27.41 -6.84 -29.78
C LYS A 24 27.12 -6.67 -28.28
N LYS A 25 28.14 -6.80 -27.43
CA LYS A 25 28.01 -6.57 -25.98
C LYS A 25 27.71 -5.12 -25.64
N VAL A 26 28.32 -4.17 -26.34
CA VAL A 26 28.06 -2.73 -26.15
C VAL A 26 26.64 -2.36 -26.57
N THR A 27 26.14 -2.90 -27.68
CA THR A 27 24.77 -2.65 -28.14
C THR A 27 23.72 -3.30 -27.22
N GLU A 28 23.95 -4.52 -26.73
CA GLU A 28 23.08 -5.16 -25.73
C GLU A 28 23.07 -4.39 -24.41
N ALA A 29 24.24 -3.92 -23.93
CA ALA A 29 24.32 -3.09 -22.74
C ALA A 29 23.60 -1.74 -22.91
N LYS A 30 23.73 -1.10 -24.08
CA LYS A 30 23.04 0.16 -24.39
C LYS A 30 21.51 -0.03 -24.37
N GLN A 31 21.02 -1.10 -24.98
CA GLN A 31 19.60 -1.40 -25.04
C GLN A 31 19.00 -1.75 -23.66
N LYS A 32 19.78 -2.38 -22.77
CA LYS A 32 19.38 -2.59 -21.36
C LYS A 32 19.30 -1.29 -20.58
N VAL A 33 20.31 -0.41 -20.72
CA VAL A 33 20.30 0.90 -20.05
C VAL A 33 19.15 1.78 -20.55
N ASP A 34 18.88 1.79 -21.86
CA ASP A 34 17.74 2.52 -22.42
C ASP A 34 16.39 1.96 -21.92
N ALA A 35 16.28 0.65 -21.68
CA ALA A 35 15.08 0.03 -21.12
C ALA A 35 14.93 0.29 -19.61
N GLU A 36 16.02 0.24 -18.86
CA GLU A 36 16.06 0.53 -17.43
C GLU A 36 15.73 2.00 -17.15
N HIS A 37 16.27 2.93 -17.95
CA HIS A 37 15.94 4.34 -17.83
C HIS A 37 14.48 4.64 -18.24
N ALA A 38 13.94 3.92 -19.23
CA ALA A 38 12.52 4.01 -19.56
C ALA A 38 11.63 3.42 -18.44
N GLU A 39 12.14 2.45 -17.68
CA GLU A 39 11.45 1.85 -16.54
C GLU A 39 11.43 2.77 -15.32
N GLU A 40 12.48 3.56 -15.09
CA GLU A 40 12.61 4.55 -14.00
C GLU A 40 11.85 5.86 -14.30
N VAL A 41 11.94 6.36 -15.54
CA VAL A 41 11.27 7.60 -15.95
C VAL A 41 9.75 7.41 -16.04
N ALA A 42 9.27 6.19 -16.30
CA ALA A 42 7.84 5.92 -16.44
C ALA A 42 7.01 6.16 -15.16
N PRO A 43 7.42 5.71 -13.95
CA PRO A 43 6.79 6.07 -12.69
C PRO A 43 6.75 7.58 -12.43
N GLN A 44 7.89 8.26 -12.54
CA GLN A 44 8.01 9.70 -12.28
C GLN A 44 7.14 10.53 -13.24
N ALA A 45 7.11 10.17 -14.53
CA ALA A 45 6.26 10.84 -15.51
C ALA A 45 4.76 10.71 -15.19
N LYS A 46 4.33 9.55 -14.68
CA LYS A 46 2.93 9.31 -14.28
C LYS A 46 2.56 10.00 -12.98
N ILE A 47 3.50 10.12 -12.03
CA ILE A 47 3.32 10.94 -10.83
C ILE A 47 3.12 12.41 -11.24
N ALA A 48 3.97 12.94 -12.11
CA ALA A 48 3.84 14.30 -12.62
C ALA A 48 2.53 14.53 -13.41
N GLU A 49 2.08 13.55 -14.18
CA GLU A 49 0.77 13.59 -14.85
C GLU A 49 -0.38 13.69 -13.82
N LEU A 50 -0.33 12.85 -12.77
CA LEU A 50 -1.32 12.86 -11.69
C LEU A 50 -1.34 14.18 -10.92
N GLU A 51 -0.17 14.75 -10.60
CA GLU A 51 -0.05 16.08 -9.98
C GLU A 51 -0.71 17.16 -10.83
N HIS A 52 -0.50 17.12 -12.15
CA HIS A 52 -1.11 18.08 -13.07
C HIS A 52 -2.64 17.91 -13.15
N GLU A 53 -3.15 16.68 -13.09
CA GLU A 53 -4.59 16.42 -13.03
C GLU A 53 -5.22 16.93 -11.72
N VAL A 54 -4.55 16.72 -10.58
CA VAL A 54 -4.95 17.28 -9.27
C VAL A 54 -5.04 18.81 -9.36
N GLN A 55 -4.01 19.49 -9.86
CA GLN A 55 -4.02 20.95 -10.02
C GLN A 55 -5.15 21.44 -10.94
N LYS A 56 -5.45 20.68 -12.00
CA LYS A 56 -6.55 21.01 -12.92
C LYS A 56 -7.91 20.89 -12.22
N LEU A 57 -8.12 19.85 -11.43
CA LEU A 57 -9.35 19.65 -10.65
C LEU A 57 -9.52 20.72 -9.58
N GLU A 58 -8.46 21.04 -8.83
CA GLU A 58 -8.46 22.14 -7.86
C GLU A 58 -8.85 23.48 -8.50
N LYS A 59 -8.30 23.77 -9.68
CA LYS A 59 -8.65 24.96 -10.45
C LYS A 59 -10.11 24.93 -10.91
N ALA A 60 -10.60 23.80 -11.42
CA ALA A 60 -11.98 23.66 -11.86
C ALA A 60 -12.98 23.84 -10.71
N LEU A 61 -12.68 23.27 -9.54
CA LEU A 61 -13.48 23.46 -8.32
C LEU A 61 -13.52 24.93 -7.89
N LYS A 62 -12.38 25.61 -7.95
CA LYS A 62 -12.30 27.05 -7.67
C LYS A 62 -13.12 27.88 -8.66
N GLU A 63 -13.06 27.57 -9.95
CA GLU A 63 -13.88 28.24 -10.97
C GLU A 63 -15.39 28.01 -10.76
N ILE A 64 -15.79 26.82 -10.30
CA ILE A 64 -17.19 26.52 -9.93
C ILE A 64 -17.62 27.37 -8.73
N ASP A 65 -16.80 27.40 -7.67
CA ASP A 65 -17.05 28.18 -6.46
C ASP A 65 -17.21 29.69 -6.78
N GLU A 66 -16.37 30.22 -7.67
CA GLU A 66 -16.37 31.62 -8.13
C GLU A 66 -17.44 31.94 -9.19
N SER A 67 -18.09 30.95 -9.79
CA SER A 67 -19.09 31.20 -10.85
C SER A 67 -20.36 31.87 -10.33
N ASP A 68 -21.08 32.60 -11.19
CA ASP A 68 -22.39 33.20 -10.86
C ASP A 68 -23.55 32.18 -10.93
N SER A 69 -23.26 30.87 -11.00
CA SER A 69 -24.29 29.83 -11.08
C SER A 69 -25.02 29.64 -9.75
N GLU A 70 -26.25 29.12 -9.79
CA GLU A 70 -27.05 28.86 -8.59
C GLU A 70 -26.41 27.74 -7.74
N ASP A 71 -26.55 27.82 -6.41
CA ASP A 71 -25.85 26.91 -5.48
C ASP A 71 -26.10 25.43 -5.75
N TYR A 72 -27.33 25.06 -6.16
CA TYR A 72 -27.64 23.65 -6.48
C TYR A 72 -26.96 23.18 -7.77
N VAL A 73 -26.67 24.08 -8.72
CA VAL A 73 -25.93 23.79 -9.95
C VAL A 73 -24.45 23.63 -9.63
N LYS A 74 -23.90 24.52 -8.78
CA LYS A 74 -22.53 24.41 -8.27
C LYS A 74 -22.31 23.07 -7.58
N GLU A 75 -23.16 22.74 -6.61
CA GLU A 75 -23.02 21.52 -5.81
C GLU A 75 -23.08 20.25 -6.69
N GLY A 76 -23.98 20.21 -7.67
CA GLY A 76 -24.10 19.08 -8.61
C GLY A 76 -22.85 18.86 -9.49
N LEU A 77 -22.06 19.90 -9.75
CA LEU A 77 -20.80 19.82 -10.48
C LEU A 77 -19.59 19.63 -9.54
N ARG A 78 -19.65 20.24 -8.36
CA ARG A 78 -18.58 20.24 -7.36
C ARG A 78 -18.40 18.86 -6.73
N ALA A 79 -19.47 18.22 -6.30
CA ALA A 79 -19.42 16.92 -5.62
C ALA A 79 -18.68 15.82 -6.41
N PRO A 80 -18.95 15.57 -7.72
CA PRO A 80 -18.23 14.56 -8.47
C PRO A 80 -16.75 14.93 -8.71
N LEU A 81 -16.44 16.21 -8.95
CA LEU A 81 -15.06 16.66 -9.14
C LEU A 81 -14.24 16.62 -7.85
N GLN A 82 -14.87 16.92 -6.70
CA GLN A 82 -14.25 16.80 -5.40
C GLN A 82 -13.94 15.32 -5.09
N PHE A 83 -14.86 14.41 -5.39
CA PHE A 83 -14.61 12.98 -5.24
C PHE A 83 -13.43 12.49 -6.11
N GLU A 84 -13.34 12.93 -7.37
CA GLU A 84 -12.21 12.60 -8.22
C GLU A 84 -10.90 13.20 -7.67
N LEU A 85 -10.93 14.44 -7.17
CA LEU A 85 -9.79 15.10 -6.55
C LEU A 85 -9.30 14.31 -5.33
N ASP A 86 -10.19 13.90 -4.44
CA ASP A 86 -9.85 13.16 -3.22
C ASP A 86 -9.20 11.81 -3.55
N VAL A 87 -9.73 11.08 -4.54
CA VAL A 87 -9.16 9.81 -5.01
C VAL A 87 -7.75 10.01 -5.59
N LYS A 88 -7.56 11.05 -6.40
CA LYS A 88 -6.27 11.37 -7.02
C LYS A 88 -5.24 11.85 -6.01
N GLN A 89 -5.64 12.70 -5.07
CA GLN A 89 -4.78 13.13 -3.96
C GLN A 89 -4.37 11.95 -3.08
N ALA A 90 -5.29 11.05 -2.75
CA ALA A 90 -4.96 9.85 -1.97
C ALA A 90 -3.96 8.94 -2.70
N LYS A 91 -4.14 8.76 -4.02
CA LYS A 91 -3.17 8.02 -4.83
C LYS A 91 -1.83 8.75 -4.85
N LEU A 92 -1.82 10.06 -5.08
CA LEU A 92 -0.60 10.87 -5.13
C LEU A 92 0.19 10.80 -3.81
N SER A 93 -0.48 10.94 -2.66
CA SER A 93 0.18 10.83 -1.34
C SER A 93 0.82 9.46 -1.12
N LYS A 94 0.17 8.37 -1.57
CA LYS A 94 0.75 7.02 -1.50
C LYS A 94 1.99 6.88 -2.39
N LEU A 95 2.01 7.52 -3.55
CA LEU A 95 3.16 7.51 -4.46
C LEU A 95 4.31 8.34 -3.91
N GLU A 96 4.01 9.50 -3.31
CA GLU A 96 4.99 10.35 -2.63
C GLU A 96 5.65 9.62 -1.46
N GLU A 97 4.87 8.95 -0.60
CA GLU A 97 5.41 8.15 0.52
C GLU A 97 6.36 7.03 0.04
N LEU A 98 6.02 6.35 -1.06
CA LEU A 98 6.89 5.33 -1.64
C LEU A 98 8.16 5.94 -2.25
N SER A 99 8.05 7.10 -2.89
CA SER A 99 9.20 7.83 -3.44
C SER A 99 10.15 8.29 -2.34
N ASP A 100 9.63 8.90 -1.28
CA ASP A 100 10.42 9.35 -0.13
C ASP A 100 11.16 8.18 0.53
N LYS A 101 10.50 7.01 0.62
CA LYS A 101 11.12 5.80 1.15
C LYS A 101 12.26 5.28 0.28
N ILE A 102 12.14 5.38 -1.04
CA ILE A 102 13.22 5.02 -1.98
C ILE A 102 14.42 5.94 -1.74
N ASP A 103 14.20 7.25 -1.66
CA ASP A 103 15.27 8.23 -1.40
C ASP A 103 15.97 7.98 -0.04
N GLU A 104 15.22 7.61 1.00
CA GLU A 104 15.79 7.23 2.31
C GLU A 104 16.64 5.96 2.21
N LEU A 105 16.14 4.92 1.53
CA LEU A 105 16.87 3.66 1.34
C LEU A 105 18.14 3.86 0.51
N ASP A 106 18.10 4.66 -0.55
CA ASP A 106 19.29 4.99 -1.34
C ASP A 106 20.35 5.72 -0.51
N ALA A 107 19.92 6.64 0.36
CA ALA A 107 20.83 7.33 1.27
C ALA A 107 21.45 6.39 2.33
N GLU A 108 20.69 5.41 2.83
CA GLU A 108 21.19 4.36 3.73
C GLU A 108 22.17 3.41 3.02
N ILE A 109 21.84 2.97 1.81
CA ILE A 109 22.70 2.12 0.97
C ILE A 109 24.03 2.83 0.69
N ALA A 110 24.00 4.12 0.31
CA ALA A 110 25.22 4.89 0.05
C ALA A 110 26.13 5.00 1.28
N LYS A 111 25.55 5.10 2.48
CA LYS A 111 26.32 5.06 3.74
C LYS A 111 26.90 3.68 4.00
N LEU A 112 26.12 2.62 3.82
CA LEU A 112 26.59 1.24 3.98
C LEU A 112 27.68 0.87 2.97
N GLU A 113 27.57 1.32 1.72
CA GLU A 113 28.61 1.12 0.70
C GLU A 113 29.94 1.76 1.14
N LYS A 114 29.86 2.97 1.71
CA LYS A 114 31.01 3.65 2.27
C LYS A 114 31.59 2.89 3.48
N ASP A 115 30.76 2.43 4.40
CA ASP A 115 31.19 1.67 5.58
C ASP A 115 31.84 0.34 5.17
N VAL A 116 31.28 -0.37 4.18
CA VAL A 116 31.87 -1.58 3.60
C VAL A 116 33.25 -1.30 3.00
N GLU A 117 33.43 -0.19 2.28
CA GLU A 117 34.72 0.22 1.75
C GLU A 117 35.72 0.58 2.88
N ASP A 118 35.29 1.32 3.88
CA ASP A 118 36.10 1.70 5.03
C ASP A 118 36.55 0.48 5.86
N PHE A 119 35.66 -0.50 6.09
CA PHE A 119 35.99 -1.74 6.79
C PHE A 119 36.90 -2.65 5.98
N LYS A 120 36.76 -2.70 4.64
CA LYS A 120 37.67 -3.44 3.76
C LYS A 120 39.11 -2.92 3.83
N ASN A 121 39.27 -1.62 4.03
CA ASN A 121 40.56 -0.96 4.14
C ASN A 121 41.10 -0.89 5.58
N SER A 122 40.39 -1.47 6.55
CA SER A 122 40.75 -1.42 7.97
C SER A 122 41.45 -2.70 8.43
N ASP A 123 42.60 -2.55 9.08
CA ASP A 123 43.36 -3.65 9.73
C ASP A 123 42.89 -3.92 11.18
N GLY A 124 41.72 -3.43 11.57
CA GLY A 124 41.18 -3.62 12.93
C GLY A 124 40.86 -5.09 13.22
N GLU A 125 41.11 -5.54 14.46
CA GLU A 125 40.89 -6.94 14.89
C GLU A 125 39.42 -7.41 14.71
N GLN A 126 38.47 -6.49 14.74
CA GLN A 126 37.05 -6.75 14.50
C GLN A 126 36.56 -6.29 13.11
N ALA A 127 37.41 -5.71 12.27
CA ALA A 127 37.02 -5.14 10.97
C ALA A 127 36.32 -6.17 10.07
N GLY A 128 36.77 -7.43 10.09
CA GLY A 128 36.11 -8.51 9.34
C GLY A 128 34.68 -8.82 9.80
N GLN A 129 34.37 -8.67 11.10
CA GLN A 129 33.02 -8.87 11.62
C GLN A 129 32.10 -7.69 11.24
N TYR A 130 32.58 -6.46 11.37
CA TYR A 130 31.83 -5.27 10.95
C TYR A 130 31.62 -5.25 9.44
N LEU A 131 32.60 -5.69 8.66
CA LEU A 131 32.47 -5.84 7.21
C LEU A 131 31.36 -6.84 6.86
N ALA A 132 31.38 -8.02 7.48
CA ALA A 132 30.37 -9.04 7.21
C ALA A 132 28.95 -8.55 7.56
N ALA A 133 28.80 -7.86 8.69
CA ALA A 133 27.51 -7.27 9.09
C ALA A 133 27.06 -6.16 8.11
N ALA A 134 27.95 -5.25 7.72
CA ALA A 134 27.64 -4.18 6.78
C ALA A 134 27.30 -4.73 5.37
N GLU A 135 27.96 -5.80 4.93
CA GLU A 135 27.64 -6.48 3.67
C GLU A 135 26.26 -7.18 3.73
N GLU A 136 25.91 -7.79 4.87
CA GLU A 136 24.59 -8.39 5.07
C GLU A 136 23.47 -7.34 5.07
N ASP A 137 23.64 -6.25 5.82
CA ASP A 137 22.70 -5.12 5.87
C ASP A 137 22.54 -4.47 4.50
N LEU A 138 23.64 -4.30 3.76
CA LEU A 138 23.61 -3.73 2.41
C LEU A 138 22.79 -4.60 1.44
N VAL A 139 22.92 -5.92 1.51
CA VAL A 139 22.09 -6.84 0.71
C VAL A 139 20.62 -6.74 1.11
N ALA A 140 20.33 -6.70 2.40
CA ALA A 140 18.96 -6.58 2.90
C ALA A 140 18.30 -5.26 2.45
N LYS A 141 19.03 -4.13 2.54
CA LYS A 141 18.55 -2.81 2.13
C LYS A 141 18.37 -2.70 0.62
N LYS A 142 19.27 -3.26 -0.19
CA LYS A 142 19.08 -3.33 -1.65
C LYS A 142 17.86 -4.16 -2.05
N ALA A 143 17.57 -5.25 -1.33
CA ALA A 143 16.35 -6.03 -1.56
C ALA A 143 15.08 -5.27 -1.12
N GLU A 144 15.15 -4.46 -0.06
CA GLU A 144 14.05 -3.58 0.36
C GLU A 144 13.79 -2.46 -0.65
N LEU A 145 14.85 -1.88 -1.22
CA LEU A 145 14.78 -0.88 -2.29
C LEU A 145 14.07 -1.45 -3.51
N GLU A 146 14.54 -2.59 -4.05
CA GLU A 146 13.95 -3.25 -5.22
C GLU A 146 12.46 -3.55 -5.02
N LYS A 147 12.08 -3.99 -3.81
CA LYS A 147 10.67 -4.22 -3.47
C LYS A 147 9.86 -2.93 -3.45
N THR A 148 10.41 -1.85 -2.89
CA THR A 148 9.74 -0.54 -2.79
C THR A 148 9.57 0.10 -4.16
N GLU A 149 10.57 -0.01 -5.04
CA GLU A 149 10.49 0.42 -6.45
C GLU A 149 9.43 -0.38 -7.22
N ALA A 150 9.35 -1.69 -7.00
CA ALA A 150 8.32 -2.52 -7.60
C ALA A 150 6.91 -2.14 -7.10
N ASP A 151 6.76 -1.84 -5.81
CA ASP A 151 5.52 -1.36 -5.22
C ASP A 151 5.13 0.03 -5.77
N LEU A 152 6.09 0.94 -5.96
CA LEU A 152 5.87 2.24 -6.62
C LEU A 152 5.36 2.04 -8.05
N LYS A 153 6.06 1.21 -8.84
CA LYS A 153 5.67 0.89 -10.22
C LYS A 153 4.28 0.28 -10.28
N LYS A 154 3.92 -0.59 -9.33
CA LYS A 154 2.59 -1.17 -9.23
C LYS A 154 1.54 -0.11 -8.87
N ALA A 155 1.79 0.69 -7.84
CA ALA A 155 0.87 1.73 -7.36
C ALA A 155 0.58 2.78 -8.44
N VAL A 156 1.60 3.16 -9.22
CA VAL A 156 1.44 4.07 -10.36
C VAL A 156 0.47 3.50 -11.41
N ASN A 157 0.58 2.21 -11.70
CA ASN A 157 -0.25 1.52 -12.69
C ASN A 157 -1.60 1.03 -12.12
N GLU A 158 -1.82 1.15 -10.82
CA GLU A 158 -3.05 0.72 -10.19
C GLU A 158 -4.20 1.64 -10.66
N PRO A 159 -5.32 1.08 -11.14
CA PRO A 159 -6.47 1.90 -11.52
C PRO A 159 -6.95 2.71 -10.34
N GLU A 160 -7.39 3.93 -10.60
CA GLU A 160 -8.01 4.83 -9.63
C GLU A 160 -9.37 4.26 -9.22
N LYS A 161 -9.33 3.23 -8.39
CA LYS A 161 -10.51 2.76 -7.68
C LYS A 161 -10.66 3.66 -6.46
N PRO A 162 -11.90 4.05 -6.11
CA PRO A 162 -12.16 4.51 -4.77
C PRO A 162 -11.61 3.45 -3.82
N ALA A 163 -10.87 3.89 -2.80
CA ALA A 163 -10.52 3.01 -1.70
C ALA A 163 -11.84 2.41 -1.16
N GLU A 164 -12.10 1.13 -1.46
CA GLU A 164 -12.64 0.28 -0.40
C GLU A 164 -11.62 0.40 0.73
N GLU A 165 -12.12 0.74 1.91
CA GLU A 165 -11.38 1.04 3.13
C GLU A 165 -10.03 0.31 3.18
N THR A 166 -8.97 1.09 3.41
CA THR A 166 -7.68 0.61 3.89
C THR A 166 -7.85 -0.68 4.71
N PRO A 167 -7.25 -1.83 4.32
CA PRO A 167 -7.07 -2.88 5.30
C PRO A 167 -6.13 -2.29 6.35
N ALA A 168 -6.69 -2.05 7.54
CA ALA A 168 -5.91 -1.77 8.72
C ALA A 168 -4.75 -2.80 8.81
N PRO A 169 -3.55 -2.39 9.26
CA PRO A 169 -2.39 -3.27 9.31
C PRO A 169 -2.76 -4.56 10.04
N ALA A 170 -2.50 -5.69 9.37
CA ALA A 170 -2.77 -7.02 9.88
C ALA A 170 -2.25 -7.15 11.32
N PRO A 171 -3.11 -7.50 12.30
CA PRO A 171 -2.62 -7.80 13.64
C PRO A 171 -1.68 -9.01 13.54
N LYS A 172 -0.45 -8.80 14.01
CA LYS A 172 0.57 -9.83 14.21
C LYS A 172 -0.07 -11.04 14.91
N PRO A 173 0.16 -12.29 14.47
CA PRO A 173 -0.44 -13.44 15.12
C PRO A 173 0.14 -13.61 16.53
N GLU A 174 -0.60 -13.14 17.53
CA GLU A 174 -0.39 -13.54 18.92
C GLU A 174 -0.78 -15.02 19.07
N GLN A 175 0.06 -15.74 19.81
CA GLN A 175 -0.01 -17.17 20.03
C GLN A 175 -1.41 -17.61 20.50
N PRO A 176 -1.88 -18.81 20.10
CA PRO A 176 -3.16 -19.33 20.57
C PRO A 176 -3.11 -19.54 22.09
N ALA A 177 -3.91 -18.75 22.81
CA ALA A 177 -4.21 -18.99 24.21
C ALA A 177 -4.89 -20.35 24.38
N GLU A 178 -4.43 -21.10 25.39
CA GLU A 178 -4.93 -22.43 25.75
C GLU A 178 -6.46 -22.46 25.88
N GLN A 179 -7.07 -23.43 25.19
CA GLN A 179 -8.50 -23.72 25.26
C GLN A 179 -8.94 -23.94 26.72
N PRO A 180 -10.02 -23.28 27.19
CA PRO A 180 -10.66 -23.70 28.43
C PRO A 180 -11.36 -25.04 28.20
N LYS A 181 -11.08 -26.02 29.08
CA LYS A 181 -11.73 -27.34 29.08
C LYS A 181 -13.26 -27.18 29.17
N PRO A 182 -14.04 -27.96 28.38
CA PRO A 182 -15.49 -27.93 28.45
C PRO A 182 -15.99 -28.50 29.78
N ALA A 183 -16.99 -27.83 30.37
CA ALA A 183 -17.70 -28.31 31.56
C ALA A 183 -18.54 -29.56 31.23
N PRO A 184 -18.73 -30.49 32.19
CA PRO A 184 -19.46 -31.73 31.97
C PRO A 184 -20.97 -31.48 31.75
N ALA A 185 -21.51 -32.21 30.77
CA ALA A 185 -22.87 -32.10 30.26
C ALA A 185 -23.96 -32.42 31.31
N PRO A 186 -25.11 -31.70 31.30
CA PRO A 186 -26.29 -32.11 32.04
C PRO A 186 -26.95 -33.34 31.39
N GLN A 187 -27.25 -34.33 32.23
CA GLN A 187 -27.96 -35.57 31.86
C GLN A 187 -29.44 -35.31 31.50
N PRO A 188 -30.08 -36.21 30.74
CA PRO A 188 -31.39 -36.00 30.16
C PRO A 188 -32.53 -36.55 31.03
N GLU A 189 -33.62 -35.79 31.14
CA GLU A 189 -34.96 -36.34 31.44
C GLU A 189 -35.94 -35.99 30.31
N LYS A 190 -36.62 -37.03 29.83
CA LYS A 190 -37.65 -37.11 28.78
C LYS A 190 -39.06 -37.08 29.43
N PRO A 191 -40.19 -37.22 28.68
CA PRO A 191 -40.64 -36.56 27.45
C PRO A 191 -42.17 -36.20 27.49
N ALA A 192 -42.71 -35.76 26.34
CA ALA A 192 -44.15 -35.70 25.91
C ALA A 192 -44.77 -34.29 25.99
N GLU A 193 -45.53 -33.76 25.01
CA GLU A 193 -46.36 -34.29 23.91
C GLU A 193 -46.27 -33.33 22.68
N GLU A 194 -45.96 -33.81 21.47
CA GLU A 194 -46.83 -33.92 20.26
C GLU A 194 -47.08 -32.60 19.46
N PRO A 195 -47.41 -32.65 18.14
CA PRO A 195 -46.52 -32.11 17.09
C PRO A 195 -47.22 -31.12 16.15
N GLU A 196 -46.53 -30.11 15.61
CA GLU A 196 -46.88 -29.62 14.26
C GLU A 196 -45.81 -28.71 13.64
N ASN A 197 -45.43 -29.08 12.42
CA ASN A 197 -44.63 -28.41 11.38
C ASN A 197 -43.16 -28.86 11.19
N PRO A 198 -42.77 -29.15 9.93
CA PRO A 198 -41.42 -29.59 9.59
C PRO A 198 -40.42 -28.45 9.81
N ALA A 199 -39.27 -28.77 10.41
CA ALA A 199 -38.17 -27.84 10.62
C ALA A 199 -37.73 -27.21 9.27
N PRO A 200 -37.59 -25.87 9.17
CA PRO A 200 -36.80 -25.29 8.09
C PRO A 200 -35.35 -25.76 8.27
N ALA A 201 -34.71 -26.13 7.15
CA ALA A 201 -33.30 -26.50 7.10
C ALA A 201 -32.43 -25.52 7.92
N PRO A 202 -31.35 -25.99 8.58
CA PRO A 202 -30.48 -25.12 9.35
C PRO A 202 -30.05 -23.95 8.48
N GLN A 203 -30.42 -22.74 8.90
CA GLN A 203 -29.89 -21.54 8.26
C GLN A 203 -28.37 -21.57 8.42
N PRO A 204 -27.62 -21.09 7.41
CA PRO A 204 -26.17 -21.01 7.52
C PRO A 204 -25.80 -20.32 8.83
N GLU A 205 -24.89 -20.93 9.59
CA GLU A 205 -24.27 -20.27 10.73
C GLU A 205 -23.75 -18.91 10.25
N LYS A 206 -24.22 -17.84 10.88
CA LYS A 206 -23.70 -16.51 10.60
C LYS A 206 -22.20 -16.55 10.84
N SER A 207 -21.40 -16.09 9.88
CA SER A 207 -19.97 -15.92 10.09
C SER A 207 -19.73 -15.08 11.36
N ALA A 208 -18.65 -15.35 12.08
CA ALA A 208 -18.29 -14.58 13.27
C ALA A 208 -18.30 -13.06 13.02
N ASP A 209 -17.95 -12.64 11.80
CA ASP A 209 -18.04 -11.25 11.35
C ASP A 209 -19.47 -10.69 11.30
N GLN A 210 -20.45 -11.43 10.78
CA GLN A 210 -21.85 -10.96 10.77
C GLN A 210 -22.42 -10.87 12.18
N GLN A 211 -22.02 -11.78 13.07
CA GLN A 211 -22.46 -11.74 14.45
C GLN A 211 -21.83 -10.57 15.22
N ALA A 212 -20.55 -10.26 14.93
CA ALA A 212 -19.86 -9.10 15.49
C ALA A 212 -20.47 -7.78 14.99
N GLU A 213 -20.85 -7.70 13.72
CA GLU A 213 -21.48 -6.51 13.13
C GLU A 213 -22.89 -6.26 13.70
N GLU A 214 -23.68 -7.32 13.88
CA GLU A 214 -24.98 -7.23 14.56
C GLU A 214 -24.84 -6.84 16.05
N ASP A 215 -23.80 -7.33 16.73
CA ASP A 215 -23.52 -6.94 18.13
C ASP A 215 -23.04 -5.49 18.24
N TYR A 216 -22.29 -4.98 17.26
CA TYR A 216 -21.89 -3.57 17.20
C TYR A 216 -23.10 -2.65 16.94
N ALA A 217 -23.95 -3.01 15.98
CA ALA A 217 -25.20 -2.30 15.73
C ALA A 217 -26.11 -2.29 16.97
N ARG A 218 -26.25 -3.43 17.65
CA ARG A 218 -27.05 -3.53 18.88
C ARG A 218 -26.48 -2.69 20.03
N ARG A 219 -25.16 -2.69 20.24
CA ARG A 219 -24.52 -1.90 21.31
C ARG A 219 -24.60 -0.40 21.06
N SER A 220 -24.45 0.05 19.83
CA SER A 220 -24.56 1.47 19.48
C SER A 220 -25.98 2.01 19.68
N GLU A 221 -26.99 1.20 19.36
CA GLU A 221 -28.40 1.56 19.57
C GLU A 221 -28.78 1.59 21.06
N GLU A 222 -28.25 0.65 21.86
CA GLU A 222 -28.40 0.67 23.33
C GLU A 222 -27.69 1.88 23.97
N GLU A 223 -26.50 2.24 23.48
CA GLU A 223 -25.78 3.42 23.98
C GLU A 223 -26.54 4.72 23.67
N TYR A 224 -27.08 4.86 22.46
CA TYR A 224 -27.90 6.01 22.07
C TYR A 224 -29.16 6.13 22.94
N ASN A 225 -29.86 5.01 23.16
CA ASN A 225 -31.04 4.99 24.03
C ASN A 225 -30.70 5.29 25.50
N ARG A 226 -29.55 4.82 25.99
CA ARG A 226 -29.08 5.12 27.35
C ARG A 226 -28.66 6.59 27.50
N LEU A 227 -28.13 7.21 26.45
CA LEU A 227 -27.74 8.62 26.46
C LEU A 227 -28.97 9.55 26.44
N THR A 228 -29.98 9.23 25.65
CA THR A 228 -31.23 10.00 25.58
C THR A 228 -32.06 9.88 26.87
N GLN A 229 -32.06 8.70 27.51
CA GLN A 229 -32.72 8.47 28.80
C GLN A 229 -32.00 9.14 29.99
N GLN A 230 -30.74 9.56 29.82
CA GLN A 230 -29.99 10.32 30.84
C GLN A 230 -30.21 11.84 30.73
N GLN A 231 -30.91 12.33 29.70
CA GLN A 231 -31.33 13.72 29.70
C GLN A 231 -32.51 13.91 30.65
N PRO A 232 -32.45 14.87 31.59
CA PRO A 232 -33.62 15.20 32.39
C PRO A 232 -34.75 15.65 31.43
N PRO A 233 -36.01 15.27 31.70
CA PRO A 233 -37.13 15.73 30.88
C PRO A 233 -37.08 17.25 30.82
N LYS A 234 -37.20 17.80 29.59
CA LYS A 234 -37.18 19.24 29.37
C LYS A 234 -38.22 19.88 30.28
N ALA A 235 -37.78 20.77 31.16
CA ALA A 235 -38.66 21.51 32.05
C ALA A 235 -39.69 22.29 31.21
N GLU A 236 -40.96 21.95 31.37
CA GLU A 236 -42.08 22.71 30.83
C GLU A 236 -42.07 24.10 31.49
N LYS A 237 -42.00 25.16 30.67
CA LYS A 237 -42.06 26.54 31.17
C LYS A 237 -43.37 26.72 31.93
N PRO A 238 -43.38 27.32 33.14
CA PRO A 238 -44.61 27.53 33.88
C PRO A 238 -45.56 28.44 33.10
N ALA A 239 -46.83 28.04 33.05
CA ALA A 239 -47.88 28.82 32.41
C ALA A 239 -47.98 30.23 33.03
N PRO A 240 -48.20 31.28 32.22
CA PRO A 240 -48.33 32.64 32.75
C PRO A 240 -49.57 32.73 33.67
N PRO A 241 -49.48 33.47 34.79
CA PRO A 241 -50.56 33.56 35.75
C PRO A 241 -51.79 34.26 35.15
N PRO A 242 -53.01 33.87 35.56
CA PRO A 242 -54.22 34.51 35.09
C PRO A 242 -54.33 35.96 35.61
N ARG A 243 -55.00 36.81 34.81
CA ARG A 243 -55.16 38.25 35.01
C ARG A 243 -55.97 38.63 36.25
#